data_AF-A0A5J1S5X7-F1
#
_entry.id   AF-A0A5J1S5X7-F1
#
_cell.length_a   1.000
_cell.length_b   1.000
_cell.length_c   1.000
_cell.angle_alpha   90.00
_cell.angle_beta   90.00
_cell.angle_gamma   90.00
#
_symmetry.space_group_name_H-M   'P 1'
#
loop_
_entity.id
_entity.type
_entity.pdbx_description
1 polymer ?
#
loop_
_entity_poly.entity_id
_entity_poly.type
_entity_poly.pdbx_seq_one_letter_code
_entity_poly.pdbx_strand_id
1 'polypeptide(L)' 'MSPAFSSWSDFFAMGGYAFFVWLAVAMTVAPLALLALHTVLQRRAILRG' A
#
# COMPACT_ATOMS: atom_id res chain seq x y z
N MET A 1 -8.23 -0.67 -20.10
CA MET A 1 -7.56 0.07 -19.00
C MET A 1 -6.18 0.45 -19.49
N SER A 2 -5.85 1.74 -19.55
CA SER A 2 -4.50 2.21 -19.89
C SER A 2 -3.61 2.22 -18.64
N PRO A 3 -2.33 1.84 -18.75
CA PRO A 3 -1.41 1.95 -17.63
C PRO A 3 -1.21 3.43 -17.25
N ALA A 4 -0.93 3.69 -15.98
CA ALA A 4 -0.66 5.05 -15.49
C ALA A 4 0.62 5.66 -16.10
N PHE A 5 1.54 4.81 -16.54
CA PHE A 5 2.80 5.18 -17.18
C PHE A 5 3.06 4.28 -18.39
N SER A 6 3.55 4.88 -19.47
CA SER A 6 3.92 4.16 -20.69
C SER A 6 5.31 3.51 -20.58
N SER A 7 6.18 4.05 -19.71
CA SER A 7 7.53 3.54 -19.46
C SER A 7 8.03 3.84 -18.04
N TRP A 8 9.09 3.17 -17.61
CA TRP A 8 9.79 3.50 -16.36
C TRP A 8 10.48 4.87 -16.41
N SER A 9 10.86 5.34 -17.60
CA SER A 9 11.41 6.69 -17.77
C SER A 9 10.37 7.75 -17.38
N ASP A 10 9.12 7.60 -17.82
CA ASP A 10 8.04 8.56 -17.53
C ASP A 10 7.75 8.64 -16.03
N PHE A 11 7.94 7.53 -15.31
CA PHE A 11 7.80 7.48 -13.86
C PHE A 11 8.87 8.31 -13.15
N PHE A 12 10.15 8.12 -13.50
CA PHE A 12 11.25 8.87 -12.88
C PHE A 12 11.30 10.34 -13.36
N ALA A 13 10.83 10.62 -14.57
CA ALA A 13 10.72 11.97 -15.14
C ALA A 13 9.74 12.88 -14.38
N MET A 14 8.93 12.34 -13.46
CA MET A 14 8.04 13.13 -12.60
C MET A 14 8.77 14.04 -11.59
N GLY A 15 10.10 14.03 -11.55
CA GLY A 15 10.88 14.98 -10.75
C GLY A 15 10.69 14.80 -9.24
N GLY A 16 10.49 13.56 -8.76
CA GLY A 16 10.30 13.24 -7.35
C GLY A 16 8.84 13.14 -6.88
N TYR A 17 7.87 13.62 -7.67
CA TYR A 17 6.45 13.49 -7.34
C TYR A 17 6.01 12.02 -7.19
N ALA A 18 6.49 11.15 -8.08
CA ALA A 18 6.25 9.72 -8.02
C ALA A 18 6.61 9.13 -6.64
N PHE A 19 7.79 9.46 -6.12
CA PHE A 19 8.24 8.99 -4.81
C PHE A 19 7.29 9.42 -3.68
N PHE A 20 6.90 10.71 -3.67
CA PHE A 20 5.96 11.24 -2.70
C PHE A 20 4.61 10.50 -2.71
N VAL A 21 4.04 10.28 -3.89
CA VAL A 21 2.75 9.59 -4.04
C VAL A 21 2.83 8.17 -3.50
N TRP A 22 3.83 7.39 -3.90
CA TRP A 22 3.95 6.00 -3.47
C TRP A 22 4.28 5.86 -1.99
N LEU A 23 5.03 6.81 -1.41
CA LEU A 23 5.24 6.88 0.03
C LEU A 23 3.92 7.14 0.78
N ALA A 24 3.10 8.08 0.29
CA ALA A 24 1.79 8.36 0.89
C ALA A 24 0.83 7.15 0.79
N VAL A 25 0.84 6.44 -0.35
CA VAL A 25 0.10 5.20 -0.54
C VAL A 25 0.57 4.14 0.46
N ALA A 26 1.88 3.94 0.61
CA ALA A 26 2.44 2.99 1.56
C ALA A 26 2.05 3.34 3.01
N MET A 27 2.14 4.61 3.39
CA MET A 27 1.76 5.10 4.72
C MET A 27 0.26 4.98 5.01
N THR A 28 -0.57 4.86 3.98
CA THR A 28 -2.02 4.63 4.11
C THR A 28 -2.34 3.14 4.18
N VAL A 29 -1.76 2.34 3.28
CA VAL A 29 -2.04 0.91 3.18
C VAL A 29 -1.43 0.12 4.34
N ALA A 30 -0.23 0.48 4.79
CA ALA A 30 0.46 -0.21 5.88
C ALA A 30 -0.35 -0.29 7.18
N PRO A 31 -0.86 0.82 7.76
CA PRO A 31 -1.65 0.75 9.00
C PRO A 31 -2.97 0.00 8.79
N LEU A 32 -3.61 0.10 7.62
CA LEU A 32 -4.83 -0.66 7.32
C LEU A 32 -4.55 -2.17 7.24
N ALA A 33 -3.47 -2.56 6.60
CA ALA A 33 -3.06 -3.96 6.51
C ALA A 33 -2.69 -4.52 7.90
N LEU A 34 -1.97 -3.72 8.70
CA LEU A 34 -1.65 -4.06 10.10
C LEU A 34 -2.94 -4.27 10.91
N LEU A 35 -3.90 -3.35 10.80
CA LEU A 35 -5.18 -3.44 11.50
C LEU A 35 -5.97 -4.67 11.06
N ALA A 36 -6.09 -4.92 9.75
CA ALA A 36 -6.77 -6.09 9.22
C ALA A 36 -6.11 -7.40 9.70
N LEU A 37 -4.78 -7.46 9.67
CA LEU A 37 -4.03 -8.60 10.19
C LEU A 37 -4.30 -8.79 11.67
N HIS A 38 -4.23 -7.72 12.46
CA HIS A 38 -4.51 -7.74 13.89
C HIS A 38 -5.92 -8.30 14.17
N THR A 39 -6.94 -7.81 13.46
CA THR A 39 -8.32 -8.30 13.59
C THR A 39 -8.45 -9.79 13.23
N VAL A 40 -7.80 -10.24 12.14
CA VAL A 40 -7.84 -11.65 11.73
C VAL A 40 -7.16 -12.56 12.76
N LEU A 41 -6.00 -12.16 13.27
CA LEU A 41 -5.27 -12.92 14.29
C LEU A 41 -6.06 -13.00 15.60
N GLN A 42 -6.63 -11.88 16.06
CA GLN A 42 -7.44 -11.85 17.27
C GLN A 42 -8.72 -12.70 17.14
N ARG A 43 -9.41 -12.62 15.98
CA ARG A 43 -10.56 -13.48 15.69
C ARG A 43 -10.20 -14.96 15.73
N ARG A 44 -9.04 -15.33 15.16
CA ARG A 44 -8.55 -16.72 15.18
C ARG A 44 -8.21 -17.19 16.60
N ALA A 45 -7.65 -16.32 17.44
CA ALA A 45 -7.34 -16.67 18.83
C ALA A 45 -8.63 -16.97 19.64
N ILE A 46 -9.65 -16.13 19.50
CA ILE A 46 -10.94 -16.31 20.17
C ILE A 46 -11.63 -17.60 19.73
N LEU A 47 -11.62 -17.93 18.44
CA LEU A 47 -12.26 -19.14 17.92
C LEU A 47 -11.47 -20.45 18.16
N ARG A 48 -10.22 -20.34 18.65
CA ARG A 48 -9.37 -21.49 19.00
C ARG A 48 -9.36 -21.79 20.50
N GLY A 49 -9.83 -20.87 21.34
CA GLY A 49 -10.09 -21.10 22.76
C GLY A 49 -11.50 -21.61 22.98
#